data_AF-A0AAV8SW39-F1
#
_entry.id   AF-A0AAV8SW39-F1
#
_cell.length_a   1.000
_cell.length_b   1.000
_cell.length_c   1.000
_cell.angle_alpha   90.00
_cell.angle_beta   90.00
_cell.angle_gamma   90.00
#
_symmetry.space_group_name_H-M   'P 1'
#
loop_
_entity.id
_entity.type
_entity.pdbx_description
1 polymer ?
#
loop_
_entity_poly.entity_id
_entity_poly.type
_entity_poly.pdbx_seq_one_letter_code
_entity_poly.pdbx_strand_id
1 'polypeptide(L)'
;MYLSLFEDFDRAGKYAWGAAALAFLYRALGNATTKSQSTISGCLTLLQCWRYSHLNIGRPKLCQVSTNGTFPLALLWKQKQTGQRVKCNLVQYRKVLDSLQPHDVDWLPYKNVNRTIPEGIKLMLILGRSKTTLLCFDKSEKRNPDRCLRQFGIRQPIPQALRVDTEVDTLESPDSSCSEWLKRQDNIVKGGEGADCNEYYQWYSKITRRYVGRHMSLESVFRQTVAGMTKMLELANTLSRDDMTSKNKEIIANIRSTLTKSLKNPIACAEDIFPARSAKKRKQKDT
;
A
#
# COMPACT_ATOMS: atom_id res chain seq x y z
N MET A 1 23.58 -1.77 18.68
CA MET A 1 24.03 -1.10 17.44
C MET A 1 23.77 0.41 17.46
N TYR A 2 22.54 0.89 17.71
CA TYR A 2 22.30 2.35 17.77
C TYR A 2 22.85 3.02 19.03
N LEU A 3 22.82 2.35 20.18
CA LEU A 3 23.21 2.95 21.48
C LEU A 3 24.67 3.45 21.51
N SER A 4 25.60 2.75 20.84
CA SER A 4 27.00 3.18 20.75
C SER A 4 27.18 4.49 19.96
N LEU A 5 26.23 4.84 19.07
CA LEU A 5 26.25 6.13 18.37
C LEU A 5 25.84 7.31 19.25
N PHE A 6 25.34 7.05 20.47
CA PHE A 6 24.97 8.06 21.46
C PHE A 6 26.01 8.20 22.59
N GLU A 7 27.18 7.55 22.48
CA GLU A 7 28.29 7.75 23.43
C GLU A 7 28.79 9.19 23.43
N ASP A 8 28.77 9.84 22.26
CA ASP A 8 29.15 11.24 22.07
C ASP A 8 27.98 11.98 21.41
N PHE A 9 27.31 12.85 22.17
CA PHE A 9 26.15 13.60 21.69
C PHE A 9 26.51 14.66 20.63
N ASP A 10 27.72 15.22 20.67
CA ASP A 10 28.19 16.21 19.69
C ASP A 10 28.40 15.53 18.32
N ARG A 11 28.86 14.29 18.31
CA ARG A 11 28.94 13.46 17.10
C ARG A 11 27.57 12.93 16.70
N ALA A 12 26.76 12.48 17.67
CA ALA A 12 25.41 11.98 17.41
C ALA A 12 24.55 13.02 16.70
N GLY A 13 24.63 14.30 17.11
CA GLY A 13 23.89 15.40 16.48
C GLY A 13 24.24 15.66 15.01
N LYS A 14 25.42 15.20 14.55
CA LYS A 14 25.90 15.40 13.17
C LYS A 14 25.44 14.31 12.20
N TYR A 15 24.91 13.19 12.70
CA TYR A 15 24.45 12.11 11.84
C TYR A 15 23.13 12.45 11.14
N ALA A 16 22.96 11.93 9.92
CA ALA A 16 21.76 12.10 9.12
C ALA A 16 20.63 11.15 9.56
N TRP A 17 20.20 11.25 10.83
CA TRP A 17 19.20 10.36 11.44
C TRP A 17 17.90 10.25 10.64
N GLY A 18 17.43 11.35 10.06
CA GLY A 18 16.22 11.36 9.23
C GLY A 18 16.36 10.52 7.97
N ALA A 19 17.54 10.56 7.32
CA ALA A 19 17.83 9.76 6.14
C ALA A 19 17.98 8.27 6.49
N ALA A 20 18.67 7.97 7.59
CA ALA A 20 18.82 6.60 8.09
C ALA A 20 17.45 5.98 8.47
N ALA A 21 16.60 6.72 9.18
CA ALA A 21 15.25 6.29 9.51
C ALA A 21 14.39 6.04 8.26
N LEU A 22 14.55 6.87 7.22
CA LEU A 22 13.85 6.70 5.96
C LEU A 22 14.36 5.48 5.16
N ALA A 23 15.67 5.24 5.13
CA ALA A 23 16.24 4.01 4.56
C ALA A 23 15.69 2.76 5.26
N PHE A 24 15.66 2.77 6.59
CA PHE A 24 15.11 1.66 7.35
C PHE A 24 13.63 1.43 7.08
N LEU A 25 12.83 2.51 6.97
CA LEU A 25 11.43 2.44 6.61
C LEU A 25 11.21 1.91 5.19
N TYR A 26 12.03 2.31 4.22
CA TYR A 26 11.94 1.83 2.83
C TYR A 26 12.23 0.34 2.73
N ARG A 27 13.30 -0.14 3.37
CA ARG A 27 13.59 -1.57 3.46
C ARG A 27 12.43 -2.34 4.11
N ALA A 28 11.87 -1.82 5.20
CA ALA A 28 10.76 -2.47 5.88
C ALA A 28 9.48 -2.51 5.04
N LEU A 29 9.18 -1.44 4.28
CA LEU A 29 8.08 -1.41 3.32
C LEU A 29 8.31 -2.40 2.18
N GLY A 30 9.52 -2.45 1.62
CA GLY A 30 9.89 -3.43 0.60
C GLY A 30 9.65 -4.85 1.08
N ASN A 31 10.17 -5.21 2.25
CA ASN A 31 9.95 -6.52 2.85
C ASN A 31 8.47 -6.83 3.08
N ALA A 32 7.69 -5.86 3.55
CA ALA A 32 6.26 -6.03 3.80
C ALA A 32 5.42 -6.26 2.52
N THR A 33 5.95 -5.95 1.34
CA THR A 33 5.28 -6.26 0.06
C THR A 33 5.48 -7.70 -0.40
N THR A 34 6.39 -8.45 0.22
CA THR A 34 6.66 -9.85 -0.12
C THR A 34 5.55 -10.77 0.38
N LYS A 35 5.13 -11.74 -0.44
CA LYS A 35 3.99 -12.64 -0.17
C LYS A 35 4.09 -13.44 1.14
N SER A 36 5.31 -13.69 1.62
CA SER A 36 5.57 -14.46 2.85
C SER A 36 5.48 -13.63 4.13
N GLN A 37 5.48 -12.30 4.02
CA GLN A 37 5.49 -11.42 5.19
C GLN A 37 4.07 -11.09 5.65
N SER A 38 3.80 -11.31 6.94
CA SER A 38 2.51 -11.03 7.59
C SER A 38 2.56 -9.80 8.50
N THR A 39 3.75 -9.25 8.74
CA THR A 39 3.98 -8.10 9.61
C THR A 39 4.86 -7.07 8.92
N ILE A 40 4.79 -5.83 9.40
CA ILE A 40 5.66 -4.73 8.97
C ILE A 40 6.42 -4.21 10.18
N SER A 41 7.70 -3.94 10.00
CA SER A 41 8.58 -3.35 11.01
C SER A 41 9.04 -1.95 10.57
N GLY A 42 10.00 -1.35 11.28
CA GLY A 42 10.53 -0.05 10.93
C GLY A 42 9.90 1.13 11.68
N CYS A 43 10.22 2.34 11.24
CA CYS A 43 9.74 3.58 11.82
C CYS A 43 8.27 3.88 11.44
N LEU A 44 7.34 3.00 11.85
CA LEU A 44 5.91 3.07 11.49
C LEU A 44 5.24 4.38 11.93
N THR A 45 5.74 5.03 12.98
CA THR A 45 5.27 6.36 13.40
C THR A 45 5.40 7.38 12.28
N LEU A 46 6.49 7.33 11.48
CA LEU A 46 6.67 8.23 10.33
C LEU A 46 5.63 7.95 9.25
N LEU A 47 5.39 6.67 8.93
CA LEU A 47 4.36 6.26 7.97
C LEU A 47 2.96 6.67 8.44
N GLN A 48 2.66 6.52 9.73
CA GLN A 48 1.39 6.95 10.33
C GLN A 48 1.23 8.48 10.26
N CYS A 49 2.25 9.25 10.64
CA CYS A 49 2.21 10.72 10.58
C CYS A 49 2.07 11.22 9.14
N TRP A 50 2.77 10.60 8.19
CA TRP A 50 2.61 10.88 6.77
C TRP A 50 1.17 10.60 6.33
N ARG A 51 0.66 9.40 6.65
CA ARG A 51 -0.71 9.00 6.30
C ARG A 51 -1.76 9.94 6.87
N TYR A 52 -1.63 10.34 8.13
CA TYR A 52 -2.55 11.29 8.76
C TYR A 52 -2.46 12.68 8.15
N SER A 53 -1.29 13.12 7.72
CA SER A 53 -1.14 14.43 7.08
C SER A 53 -1.76 14.45 5.67
N HIS A 54 -1.60 13.38 4.90
CA HIS A 54 -2.02 13.33 3.50
C HIS A 54 -3.43 12.77 3.28
N LEU A 55 -3.91 11.84 4.11
CA LEU A 55 -5.19 11.15 3.93
C LEU A 55 -6.15 11.41 5.10
N ASN A 56 -7.44 11.58 4.79
CA ASN A 56 -8.49 11.76 5.79
C ASN A 56 -9.01 10.43 6.38
N ILE A 57 -8.67 9.30 5.77
CA ILE A 57 -9.14 7.98 6.17
C ILE A 57 -8.61 7.65 7.57
N GLY A 58 -9.49 7.34 8.53
CA GLY A 58 -9.11 6.89 9.87
C GLY A 58 -8.14 7.82 10.60
N ARG A 59 -8.17 9.12 10.26
CA ARG A 59 -7.35 10.17 10.87
C ARG A 59 -7.89 10.48 12.28
N PRO A 60 -7.05 10.50 13.32
CA PRO A 60 -7.50 10.92 14.65
C PRO A 60 -7.89 12.39 14.64
N LYS A 61 -8.78 12.80 15.55
CA LYS A 61 -9.11 14.21 15.71
C LYS A 61 -7.87 14.94 16.22
N LEU A 62 -7.50 16.04 15.56
CA LEU A 62 -6.40 16.89 16.01
C LEU A 62 -6.71 17.41 17.42
N CYS A 63 -5.70 17.40 18.29
CA CYS A 63 -5.83 18.01 19.60
C CYS A 63 -5.96 19.52 19.43
N GLN A 64 -7.06 20.13 19.87
CA GLN A 64 -7.27 21.59 19.77
C GLN A 64 -6.19 22.41 20.50
N VAL A 65 -5.45 21.80 21.44
CA VAL A 65 -4.33 22.47 22.13
C VAL A 65 -3.07 22.59 21.24
N SER A 66 -2.95 21.77 20.18
CA SER A 66 -1.79 21.75 19.27
C SER A 66 -2.02 22.42 17.92
N THR A 67 -3.17 23.08 17.71
CA THR A 67 -3.42 23.88 16.49
C THR A 67 -2.48 25.07 16.36
N ASN A 68 -1.82 25.46 17.45
CA ASN A 68 -0.79 26.50 17.48
C ASN A 68 0.59 25.84 17.28
N GLY A 69 0.87 25.39 16.06
CA GLY A 69 2.24 25.16 15.59
C GLY A 69 3.16 24.37 16.53
N THR A 70 2.88 23.09 16.74
CA THR A 70 3.77 22.22 17.53
C THR A 70 4.82 21.53 16.65
N PHE A 71 6.09 21.67 17.01
CA PHE A 71 7.20 20.89 16.46
C PHE A 71 7.76 19.95 17.55
N PRO A 72 8.09 18.67 17.25
CA PRO A 72 7.99 18.00 15.95
C PRO A 72 6.54 17.70 15.52
N LEU A 73 6.29 17.73 14.21
CA LEU A 73 4.95 17.58 13.61
C LEU A 73 4.25 16.26 13.97
N ALA A 74 5.01 15.22 14.32
CA ALA A 74 4.44 13.96 14.80
C ALA A 74 3.56 14.14 16.05
N LEU A 75 3.81 15.17 16.85
CA LEU A 75 3.03 15.50 18.04
C LEU A 75 1.63 16.04 17.72
N LEU A 76 1.37 16.52 16.51
CA LEU A 76 0.03 16.95 16.08
C LEU A 76 -1.00 15.82 16.22
N TRP A 77 -0.53 14.59 16.03
CA TRP A 77 -1.36 13.38 16.05
C TRP A 77 -1.30 12.63 17.39
N LYS A 78 -0.68 13.23 18.42
CA LYS A 78 -0.63 12.65 19.77
C LYS A 78 -2.01 12.75 20.43
N GLN A 79 -2.77 11.66 20.37
CA GLN A 79 -4.09 11.56 20.97
C GLN A 79 -4.00 11.41 22.50
N LYS A 80 -4.77 12.17 23.28
CA LYS A 80 -5.23 11.72 24.61
C LYS A 80 -6.30 10.67 24.37
N GLN A 81 -6.02 9.41 24.69
CA GLN A 81 -6.89 8.26 24.41
C GLN A 81 -8.15 8.31 25.29
N THR A 82 -9.16 9.07 24.89
CA THR A 82 -10.52 8.98 25.44
C THR A 82 -11.42 8.38 24.37
N GLY A 83 -11.59 7.05 24.43
CA GLY A 83 -12.51 6.32 23.57
C GLY A 83 -12.02 4.94 23.16
N GLN A 84 -12.95 4.00 23.11
CA GLN A 84 -12.74 2.62 22.70
C GLN A 84 -12.29 2.60 21.23
N ARG A 85 -11.14 1.96 20.93
CA ARG A 85 -10.72 1.71 19.55
C ARG A 85 -11.83 0.92 18.86
N VAL A 86 -12.61 1.58 18.00
CA VAL A 86 -13.60 0.91 17.16
C VAL A 86 -12.88 -0.23 16.46
N LYS A 87 -13.35 -1.48 16.65
CA LYS A 87 -12.81 -2.63 15.92
C LYS A 87 -12.94 -2.32 14.42
N CYS A 88 -11.80 -1.98 13.82
CA CYS A 88 -11.75 -1.53 12.44
C CYS A 88 -12.12 -2.67 11.49
N ASN A 89 -13.19 -2.50 10.70
CA ASN A 89 -13.49 -3.41 9.62
C ASN A 89 -12.50 -3.18 8.47
N LEU A 90 -11.56 -4.12 8.26
CA LEU A 90 -10.60 -4.07 7.15
C LEU A 90 -11.26 -3.89 5.79
N VAL A 91 -12.48 -4.44 5.61
CA VAL A 91 -13.27 -4.29 4.37
C VAL A 91 -13.64 -2.83 4.13
N GLN A 92 -14.00 -2.11 5.19
CA GLN A 92 -14.37 -0.70 5.10
C GLN A 92 -13.16 0.15 4.71
N TYR A 93 -11.98 -0.09 5.32
CA TYR A 93 -10.76 0.63 4.93
C TYR A 93 -10.37 0.36 3.48
N ARG A 94 -10.44 -0.90 3.02
CA ARG A 94 -10.19 -1.23 1.62
C ARG A 94 -11.15 -0.51 0.68
N LYS A 95 -12.46 -0.51 0.99
CA LYS A 95 -13.46 0.20 0.20
C LYS A 95 -13.18 1.69 0.11
N VAL A 96 -12.81 2.34 1.22
CA VAL A 96 -12.51 3.77 1.22
C VAL A 96 -11.22 4.08 0.45
N LEU A 97 -10.19 3.22 0.58
CA LEU A 97 -8.96 3.34 -0.20
C LEU A 97 -9.21 3.17 -1.70
N ASP A 98 -10.05 2.20 -2.08
CA ASP A 98 -10.43 1.92 -3.46
C ASP A 98 -11.28 3.04 -4.09
N SER A 99 -11.97 3.83 -3.27
CA SER A 99 -12.77 4.98 -3.72
C SER A 99 -12.03 6.32 -3.72
N LEU A 100 -10.77 6.37 -3.24
CA LEU A 100 -10.01 7.62 -3.14
C LEU A 100 -9.89 8.32 -4.48
N GLN A 101 -10.25 9.60 -4.50
CA GLN A 101 -10.05 10.50 -5.62
C GLN A 101 -8.83 11.39 -5.40
N PRO A 102 -8.25 11.98 -6.46
CA PRO A 102 -7.11 12.88 -6.33
C PRO A 102 -7.29 14.07 -5.38
N HIS A 103 -8.53 14.53 -5.21
CA HIS A 103 -8.88 15.64 -4.30
C HIS A 103 -9.04 15.21 -2.84
N ASP A 104 -9.15 13.91 -2.56
CA ASP A 104 -9.17 13.38 -1.18
C ASP A 104 -7.77 13.35 -0.55
N VAL A 105 -6.73 13.55 -1.35
CA VAL A 105 -5.33 13.57 -0.95
C VAL A 105 -4.85 15.00 -0.84
N ASP A 106 -4.44 15.41 0.36
CA ASP A 106 -3.69 16.66 0.51
C ASP A 106 -2.24 16.40 0.10
N TRP A 107 -1.84 16.93 -1.05
CA TRP A 107 -0.47 16.78 -1.56
C TRP A 107 0.53 17.66 -0.81
N LEU A 108 0.07 18.73 -0.16
CA LEU A 108 0.94 19.78 0.39
C LEU A 108 0.56 20.14 1.83
N PRO A 109 0.42 19.15 2.74
CA PRO A 109 -0.05 19.37 4.10
C PRO A 109 0.91 20.22 4.93
N TYR A 110 2.17 20.32 4.50
CA TYR A 110 3.22 21.02 5.21
C TYR A 110 3.42 22.49 4.78
N LYS A 111 2.63 23.01 3.83
CA LYS A 111 2.76 24.41 3.37
C LYS A 111 2.54 25.42 4.49
N ASN A 112 1.52 25.18 5.31
CA ASN A 112 1.07 26.13 6.33
C ASN A 112 1.80 25.98 7.68
N VAL A 113 2.55 24.89 7.88
CA VAL A 113 3.35 24.67 9.11
C VAL A 113 4.75 25.28 9.03
N ASN A 114 5.05 26.03 7.97
CA ASN A 114 6.37 26.63 7.74
C ASN A 114 6.79 27.54 8.92
N ARG A 115 5.86 28.20 9.61
CA ARG A 115 6.18 29.03 10.79
C ARG A 115 6.65 28.23 12.01
N THR A 116 6.36 26.93 12.04
CA THR A 116 6.60 26.04 13.18
C THR A 116 7.90 25.26 13.06
N ILE A 117 8.41 25.07 11.84
CA ILE A 117 9.64 24.32 11.60
C ILE A 117 10.84 25.20 11.98
N PRO A 118 11.80 24.70 12.78
CA PRO A 118 13.05 25.42 13.05
C PRO A 118 13.82 25.78 11.77
N GLU A 119 14.41 26.97 11.70
CA GLU A 119 15.04 27.49 10.48
C GLU A 119 16.19 26.60 9.98
N GLY A 120 17.00 26.04 10.89
CA GLY A 120 18.05 25.10 10.53
C GLY A 120 17.54 23.85 9.81
N ILE A 121 16.32 23.40 10.10
CA ILE A 121 15.70 22.24 9.44
C ILE A 121 15.13 22.65 8.08
N LYS A 122 14.56 23.86 7.95
CA LYS A 122 14.00 24.35 6.68
C LYS A 122 15.03 24.37 5.56
N LEU A 123 16.24 24.83 5.86
CA LEU A 123 17.35 24.85 4.91
C LEU A 123 17.68 23.44 4.38
N MET A 124 17.45 22.41 5.19
CA MET A 124 17.70 21.01 4.80
C MET A 124 16.52 20.35 4.08
N LEU A 125 15.31 20.91 4.12
CA LEU A 125 14.12 20.31 3.49
C LEU A 125 14.28 20.15 1.98
N ILE A 126 15.05 21.04 1.35
CA ILE A 126 15.34 20.97 -0.09
C ILE A 126 16.05 19.64 -0.48
N LEU A 127 16.85 19.09 0.43
CA LEU A 127 17.57 17.82 0.26
C LEU A 127 16.60 16.63 0.22
N GLY A 128 15.37 16.77 0.71
CA GLY A 128 14.33 15.75 0.59
C GLY A 128 13.95 15.42 -0.87
N ARG A 129 14.32 16.30 -1.82
CA ARG A 129 14.19 16.12 -3.27
C ARG A 129 15.47 15.62 -3.94
N SER A 130 16.50 15.28 -3.18
CA SER A 130 17.70 14.68 -3.75
C SER A 130 17.43 13.25 -4.23
N LYS A 131 17.82 12.96 -5.48
CA LYS A 131 17.90 11.61 -6.01
C LYS A 131 19.25 11.03 -5.59
N THR A 132 19.23 10.12 -4.63
CA THR A 132 20.44 9.60 -3.98
C THR A 132 20.15 8.25 -3.31
N THR A 133 21.18 7.63 -2.74
CA THR A 133 21.08 6.43 -1.93
C THR A 133 21.05 6.77 -0.45
N LEU A 134 20.04 6.30 0.27
CA LEU A 134 19.95 6.46 1.72
C LEU A 134 20.67 5.31 2.42
N LEU A 135 21.42 5.66 3.45
CA LEU A 135 22.27 4.71 4.19
C LEU A 135 21.80 4.56 5.63
N CYS A 136 21.69 3.31 6.09
CA CYS A 136 21.41 2.97 7.48
C CYS A 136 22.10 1.64 7.82
N PHE A 137 23.33 1.72 8.36
CA PHE A 137 24.19 0.57 8.62
C PHE A 137 24.32 -0.33 7.38
N ASP A 138 23.79 -1.55 7.46
CA ASP A 138 23.78 -2.58 6.42
C ASP A 138 22.75 -2.33 5.30
N LYS A 139 21.95 -1.26 5.41
CA LYS A 139 20.86 -0.97 4.49
C LYS A 139 21.22 0.18 3.57
N SER A 140 21.10 -0.10 2.28
CA SER A 140 21.22 0.84 1.18
C SER A 140 19.89 0.85 0.42
N GLU A 141 19.27 2.03 0.28
CA GLU A 141 17.96 2.18 -0.35
C GLU A 141 17.93 3.39 -1.30
N LYS A 142 17.52 3.17 -2.56
CA LYS A 142 17.41 4.26 -3.54
C LYS A 142 16.24 5.19 -3.21
N ARG A 143 16.51 6.49 -3.12
CA ARG A 143 15.52 7.57 -2.99
C ARG A 143 15.25 8.19 -4.36
N ASN A 144 14.01 8.04 -4.84
CA ASN A 144 13.56 8.57 -6.13
C ASN A 144 12.42 9.60 -5.94
N PRO A 145 12.74 10.86 -5.58
CA PRO A 145 11.73 11.88 -5.32
C PRO A 145 11.04 12.38 -6.60
N ASP A 146 11.66 12.18 -7.76
CA ASP A 146 11.10 12.43 -9.10
C ASP A 146 9.79 11.68 -9.37
N ARG A 147 9.49 10.63 -8.60
CA ARG A 147 8.23 9.86 -8.69
C ARG A 147 7.08 10.39 -7.84
N CYS A 148 7.37 11.33 -6.93
CA CYS A 148 6.39 11.88 -5.97
C CYS A 148 6.46 13.41 -5.90
N LEU A 149 6.74 14.09 -7.02
CA LEU A 149 6.95 15.54 -7.10
C LEU A 149 5.74 16.37 -6.65
N ARG A 150 4.52 15.81 -6.73
CA ARG A 150 3.30 16.46 -6.20
C ARG A 150 3.43 16.81 -4.71
N GLN A 151 4.16 16.00 -3.93
CA GLN A 151 4.41 16.25 -2.50
C GLN A 151 5.26 17.50 -2.23
N PHE A 152 5.95 17.99 -3.25
CA PHE A 152 6.78 19.19 -3.19
C PHE A 152 6.16 20.38 -3.94
N GLY A 153 4.92 20.23 -4.41
CA GLY A 153 4.18 21.27 -5.13
C GLY A 153 4.63 21.43 -6.59
N ILE A 154 5.30 20.40 -7.12
CA ILE A 154 5.83 20.38 -8.47
C ILE A 154 4.95 19.47 -9.33
N ARG A 155 4.76 19.84 -10.61
CA ARG A 155 4.04 18.98 -11.56
C ARG A 155 4.78 17.66 -11.75
N GLN A 156 4.03 16.57 -11.76
CA GLN A 156 4.59 15.23 -11.87
C GLN A 156 4.75 14.82 -13.34
N PRO A 157 5.97 14.66 -13.87
CA PRO A 157 6.19 14.06 -15.17
C PRO A 157 6.01 12.54 -15.10
N ILE A 158 5.94 11.90 -16.27
CA ILE A 158 6.06 10.44 -16.37
C ILE A 158 7.50 10.07 -15.95
N PRO A 159 7.69 9.30 -14.87
CA PRO A 159 9.02 8.98 -14.38
C PRO A 159 9.72 7.97 -15.28
N GLN A 160 11.03 8.09 -15.42
CA GLN A 160 11.87 7.12 -16.12
C GLN A 160 11.72 5.73 -15.48
N ALA A 161 11.62 4.69 -16.30
CA ALA A 161 11.56 3.30 -15.83
C ALA A 161 12.74 3.01 -14.89
N LEU A 162 12.44 2.40 -13.73
CA LEU A 162 13.51 1.86 -12.90
C LEU A 162 14.09 0.66 -13.66
N ARG A 163 15.42 0.61 -13.81
CA ARG A 163 16.07 -0.65 -14.11
C ARG A 163 15.80 -1.55 -12.91
N VAL A 164 14.87 -2.48 -13.06
CA VAL A 164 14.70 -3.56 -12.12
C VAL A 164 15.85 -4.49 -12.45
N ASP A 165 16.98 -4.30 -11.78
CA ASP A 165 18.05 -5.28 -11.82
C ASP A 165 17.45 -6.57 -11.25
N THR A 166 17.08 -7.43 -12.19
CA THR A 166 16.45 -8.70 -11.93
C THR A 166 17.58 -9.59 -11.47
N GLU A 167 17.54 -10.01 -10.21
CA GLU A 167 18.34 -11.12 -9.68
C GLU A 167 19.85 -11.04 -9.93
N VAL A 168 20.56 -10.13 -9.28
CA VAL A 168 21.91 -10.37 -8.73
C VAL A 168 22.12 -9.32 -7.64
N ASP A 169 22.68 -9.75 -6.51
CA ASP A 169 23.42 -8.91 -5.55
C ASP A 169 24.45 -8.03 -6.27
N THR A 170 24.02 -6.98 -6.97
CA THR A 170 24.88 -5.83 -7.12
C THR A 170 24.71 -5.11 -5.80
N LEU A 171 25.40 -5.64 -4.78
CA LEU A 171 25.81 -4.90 -3.62
C LEU A 171 26.55 -3.70 -4.20
N GLU A 172 25.84 -2.62 -4.54
CA GLU A 172 26.46 -1.35 -4.87
C GLU A 172 27.46 -1.13 -3.76
N SER A 173 28.76 -1.12 -4.12
CA SER A 173 29.80 -1.06 -3.11
C SER A 173 29.43 0.03 -2.10
N PRO A 174 29.57 -0.22 -0.78
CA PRO A 174 29.26 0.79 0.22
C PRO A 174 29.95 2.12 -0.09
N ASP A 175 31.11 2.09 -0.75
CA ASP A 175 31.85 3.27 -1.23
C ASP A 175 31.12 4.03 -2.36
N SER A 176 30.46 3.31 -3.28
CA SER A 176 29.64 3.90 -4.35
C SER A 176 28.41 4.60 -3.77
N SER A 177 27.70 3.92 -2.85
CA SER A 177 26.53 4.50 -2.19
C SER A 177 26.90 5.72 -1.33
N CYS A 178 28.03 5.66 -0.61
CA CYS A 178 28.58 6.79 0.13
C CYS A 178 28.93 7.97 -0.79
N SER A 179 29.57 7.69 -1.93
CA SER A 179 29.92 8.71 -2.93
C SER A 179 28.68 9.39 -3.51
N GLU A 180 27.62 8.62 -3.80
CA GLU A 180 26.33 9.16 -4.26
C GLU A 180 25.65 10.01 -3.17
N TRP A 181 25.68 9.57 -1.91
CA TRP A 181 25.15 10.33 -0.77
C TRP A 181 25.88 11.66 -0.57
N LEU A 182 27.21 11.70 -0.75
CA LEU A 182 27.98 12.94 -0.65
C LEU A 182 27.57 13.96 -1.71
N LYS A 183 27.23 13.52 -2.92
CA LYS A 183 26.78 14.36 -4.05
C LYS A 183 25.28 14.71 -4.01
N ARG A 184 24.59 14.46 -2.89
CA ARG A 184 23.13 14.68 -2.77
C ARG A 184 22.68 16.12 -3.05
N GLN A 185 23.53 17.12 -2.79
CA GLN A 185 23.20 18.52 -3.06
C GLN A 185 23.13 18.82 -4.56
N ASP A 186 23.94 18.14 -5.35
CA ASP A 186 23.99 18.30 -6.81
C ASP A 186 22.82 17.59 -7.50
N ASN A 187 22.35 16.50 -6.89
CA ASN A 187 21.29 15.64 -7.43
C ASN A 187 19.87 16.05 -6.97
N ILE A 188 19.64 17.32 -6.65
CA ILE A 188 18.31 17.81 -6.29
C ILE A 188 17.43 17.85 -7.55
N VAL A 189 16.35 17.06 -7.54
CA VAL A 189 15.39 17.04 -8.65
C VAL A 189 14.71 18.40 -8.76
N LYS A 190 14.91 19.04 -9.91
CA LYS A 190 14.25 20.29 -10.29
C LYS A 190 12.89 19.98 -10.93
N GLY A 191 11.92 20.87 -10.74
CA GLY A 191 10.66 20.78 -11.48
C GLY A 191 10.88 21.19 -12.93
N GLY A 192 10.53 20.33 -13.88
CA GLY A 192 10.48 20.67 -15.31
C GLY A 192 9.07 21.03 -15.77
N GLU A 193 8.89 21.20 -17.08
CA GLU A 193 7.57 21.18 -17.72
C GLU A 193 6.96 19.79 -17.49
N GLY A 194 6.16 19.66 -16.43
CA GLY A 194 5.52 18.39 -16.10
C GLY A 194 4.54 17.98 -17.19
N ALA A 195 4.37 16.67 -17.38
CA ALA A 195 3.35 16.12 -18.26
C ALA A 195 1.96 16.71 -17.93
N ASP A 196 1.11 16.83 -18.96
CA ASP A 196 -0.29 17.15 -18.72
C ASP A 196 -0.87 16.14 -17.70
N CYS A 197 -1.71 16.62 -16.78
CA CYS A 197 -2.24 15.77 -15.72
C CYS A 197 -2.95 14.55 -16.31
N ASN A 198 -3.61 14.70 -17.45
CA ASN A 198 -4.29 13.62 -18.14
C ASN A 198 -3.31 12.54 -18.64
N GLU A 199 -2.20 12.94 -19.26
CA GLU A 199 -1.19 12.02 -19.78
C GLU A 199 -0.55 11.19 -18.66
N TYR A 200 -0.20 11.84 -17.54
CA TYR A 200 0.31 11.14 -16.36
C TYR A 200 -0.70 10.12 -15.82
N TYR A 201 -1.98 10.49 -15.69
CA TYR A 201 -3.01 9.57 -15.19
C TYR A 201 -3.25 8.39 -16.14
N GLN A 202 -3.21 8.62 -17.46
CA GLN A 202 -3.30 7.53 -18.44
C GLN A 202 -2.14 6.55 -18.28
N TRP A 203 -0.91 7.03 -18.20
CA TRP A 203 0.26 6.19 -17.93
C TRP A 203 0.13 5.45 -16.59
N TYR A 204 -0.19 6.16 -15.50
CA TYR A 204 -0.31 5.60 -14.16
C TYR A 204 -1.37 4.50 -14.09
N SER A 205 -2.53 4.71 -14.73
CA SER A 205 -3.63 3.74 -14.76
C SER A 205 -3.28 2.43 -15.47
N LYS A 206 -2.35 2.47 -16.44
CA LYS A 206 -1.88 1.29 -17.18
C LYS A 206 -0.95 0.40 -16.36
N ILE A 207 -0.14 1.00 -15.49
CA ILE A 207 0.91 0.29 -14.75
C ILE A 207 0.57 -0.01 -13.28
N THR A 208 -0.42 0.68 -12.71
CA THR A 208 -0.74 0.58 -11.28
C THR A 208 -1.86 -0.41 -11.00
N ARG A 209 -1.83 -1.03 -9.82
CA ARG A 209 -2.98 -1.75 -9.28
C ARG A 209 -3.88 -0.75 -8.56
N ARG A 210 -5.04 -0.46 -9.16
CA ARG A 210 -5.98 0.57 -8.67
C ARG A 210 -6.78 0.16 -7.43
N TYR A 211 -6.91 -1.13 -7.18
CA TYR A 211 -7.75 -1.66 -6.10
C TYR A 211 -6.93 -2.55 -5.16
N VAL A 212 -7.07 -2.28 -3.87
CA VAL A 212 -6.53 -3.04 -2.75
C VAL A 212 -7.46 -4.21 -2.42
N GLY A 213 -8.77 -4.00 -2.55
CA GLY A 213 -9.77 -5.07 -2.44
C GLY A 213 -9.63 -6.12 -3.53
N ARG A 214 -10.02 -7.38 -3.23
CA ARG A 214 -10.33 -8.34 -4.29
C ARG A 214 -11.56 -7.79 -5.03
N HIS A 215 -11.52 -7.79 -6.37
CA HIS A 215 -12.54 -7.18 -7.23
C HIS A 215 -13.97 -7.66 -6.94
N MET A 216 -14.15 -8.80 -6.24
CA MET A 216 -15.43 -9.20 -5.65
C MET A 216 -15.18 -9.84 -4.28
N SER A 217 -16.00 -9.50 -3.28
CA SER A 217 -16.02 -10.27 -2.03
C SER A 217 -16.46 -11.71 -2.34
N LEU A 218 -16.03 -12.69 -1.54
CA LEU A 218 -16.49 -14.08 -1.68
C LEU A 218 -18.02 -14.15 -1.64
N GLU A 219 -18.65 -13.30 -0.84
CA GLU A 219 -20.10 -13.12 -0.75
C GLU A 219 -20.72 -12.57 -2.05
N SER A 220 -20.03 -11.66 -2.75
CA SER A 220 -20.48 -11.14 -4.05
C SER A 220 -20.32 -12.19 -5.15
N VAL A 221 -19.23 -12.96 -5.15
CA VAL A 221 -19.06 -14.11 -6.04
C VAL A 221 -20.17 -15.12 -5.78
N PHE A 222 -20.41 -15.45 -4.51
CA PHE A 222 -21.46 -16.36 -4.10
C PHE A 222 -22.85 -15.90 -4.55
N ARG A 223 -23.21 -14.63 -4.29
CA ARG A 223 -24.49 -14.05 -4.74
C ARG A 223 -24.62 -14.08 -6.26
N GLN A 224 -23.55 -13.79 -7.00
CA GLN A 224 -23.58 -13.80 -8.46
C GLN A 224 -23.69 -15.23 -9.02
N THR A 225 -23.01 -16.20 -8.42
CA THR A 225 -23.12 -17.63 -8.75
C THR A 225 -24.54 -18.13 -8.48
N VAL A 226 -25.12 -17.81 -7.32
CA VAL A 226 -26.50 -18.17 -6.97
C VAL A 226 -27.49 -17.53 -7.95
N ALA A 227 -27.36 -16.23 -8.23
CA ALA A 227 -28.23 -15.54 -9.19
C ALA A 227 -28.13 -16.14 -10.61
N GLY A 228 -26.92 -16.51 -11.05
CA GLY A 228 -26.71 -17.21 -12.32
C GLY A 228 -27.35 -18.59 -12.34
N MET A 229 -27.22 -19.37 -11.26
CA MET A 229 -27.86 -20.68 -11.12
C MET A 229 -29.39 -20.59 -11.11
N THR A 230 -29.98 -19.60 -10.43
CA THR A 230 -31.43 -19.36 -10.44
C THR A 230 -31.93 -19.03 -11.85
N LYS A 231 -31.21 -18.18 -12.58
CA LYS A 231 -31.57 -17.82 -13.96
C LYS A 231 -31.48 -19.02 -14.92
N MET A 232 -30.47 -19.88 -14.75
CA MET A 232 -30.37 -21.15 -15.50
C MET A 232 -31.52 -22.11 -15.16
N LEU A 233 -31.95 -22.16 -13.90
CA LEU A 233 -33.09 -22.97 -13.48
C LEU A 233 -34.41 -22.45 -14.10
N GLU A 234 -34.62 -21.13 -14.11
CA GLU A 234 -35.77 -20.50 -14.78
C GLU A 234 -35.79 -20.82 -16.28
N LEU A 235 -34.66 -20.68 -16.97
CA LEU A 235 -34.54 -21.05 -18.38
C LEU A 235 -34.85 -22.54 -18.61
N ALA A 236 -34.31 -23.43 -17.79
CA ALA A 236 -34.58 -24.87 -17.87
C ALA A 236 -36.06 -25.23 -17.59
N ASN A 237 -36.78 -24.41 -16.83
CA ASN A 237 -38.22 -24.55 -16.64
C ASN A 237 -39.02 -24.06 -17.86
N THR A 238 -38.61 -22.95 -18.48
CA THR A 238 -39.28 -22.40 -19.68
C THR A 238 -39.08 -23.23 -20.95
N LEU A 239 -37.90 -23.86 -21.11
CA LEU A 239 -37.57 -24.73 -22.25
C LEU A 239 -38.38 -26.04 -22.28
N SER A 240 -39.10 -26.35 -21.21
CA SER A 240 -39.90 -27.56 -21.06
C SER A 240 -41.33 -27.37 -21.57
N ARG A 241 -41.51 -27.02 -22.85
CA ARG A 241 -42.83 -27.00 -23.51
C ARG A 241 -42.80 -27.82 -24.80
N ASP A 242 -43.62 -28.87 -24.77
CA ASP A 242 -44.22 -29.74 -25.80
C ASP A 242 -43.51 -30.15 -27.11
N ASP A 243 -42.51 -29.45 -27.65
CA ASP A 243 -41.87 -29.76 -28.95
C ASP A 243 -40.50 -30.48 -28.86
N MET A 244 -40.19 -31.09 -27.71
CA MET A 244 -38.86 -31.65 -27.43
C MET A 244 -38.82 -33.18 -27.48
N THR A 245 -37.75 -33.74 -28.07
CA THR A 245 -37.46 -35.18 -28.08
C THR A 245 -37.28 -35.74 -26.67
N SER A 246 -37.58 -37.03 -26.45
CA SER A 246 -37.52 -37.67 -25.13
C SER A 246 -36.15 -37.52 -24.47
N LYS A 247 -35.08 -37.65 -25.25
CA LYS A 247 -33.68 -37.48 -24.81
C LYS A 247 -33.39 -36.07 -24.31
N ASN A 248 -33.93 -35.04 -24.98
CA ASN A 248 -33.74 -33.65 -24.56
C ASN A 248 -34.53 -33.31 -23.29
N LYS A 249 -35.71 -33.93 -23.11
CA LYS A 249 -36.50 -33.80 -21.87
C LYS A 249 -35.76 -34.38 -20.66
N GLU A 250 -35.08 -35.51 -20.84
CA GLU A 250 -34.27 -36.16 -19.80
C GLU A 250 -33.03 -35.34 -19.40
N ILE A 251 -32.32 -34.76 -20.37
CA ILE A 251 -31.17 -33.88 -20.11
C ILE A 251 -31.59 -32.65 -19.31
N ILE A 252 -32.70 -32.01 -19.67
CA ILE A 252 -33.22 -30.84 -18.93
C ILE A 252 -33.66 -31.21 -17.51
N ALA A 253 -34.27 -32.39 -17.33
CA ALA A 253 -34.64 -32.89 -16.00
C ALA A 253 -33.40 -33.13 -15.11
N ASN A 254 -32.32 -33.68 -15.67
CA ASN A 254 -31.05 -33.85 -14.96
C ASN A 254 -30.39 -32.51 -14.60
N ILE A 255 -30.43 -31.53 -15.51
CA ILE A 255 -29.95 -30.17 -15.25
C ILE A 255 -30.74 -29.52 -14.10
N ARG A 256 -32.08 -29.63 -14.09
CA ARG A 256 -32.91 -29.13 -12.98
C ARG A 256 -32.57 -29.80 -11.66
N SER A 257 -32.49 -31.12 -11.64
CA SER A 257 -32.19 -31.90 -10.42
C SER A 257 -30.85 -31.46 -9.82
N THR A 258 -29.83 -31.33 -10.66
CA THR A 258 -28.49 -30.89 -10.28
C THR A 258 -28.50 -29.45 -9.76
N LEU A 259 -29.11 -28.51 -10.49
CA LEU A 259 -29.20 -27.10 -10.08
C LEU A 259 -29.98 -26.93 -8.77
N THR A 260 -31.06 -27.69 -8.58
CA THR A 260 -31.88 -27.65 -7.36
C THR A 260 -31.12 -28.20 -6.16
N LYS A 261 -30.33 -29.27 -6.34
CA LYS A 261 -29.47 -29.83 -5.30
C LYS A 261 -28.36 -28.86 -4.91
N SER A 262 -27.71 -28.23 -5.89
CA SER A 262 -26.64 -27.24 -5.67
C SER A 262 -27.15 -25.95 -5.01
N LEU A 263 -28.38 -25.50 -5.30
CA LEU A 263 -28.98 -24.34 -4.64
C LEU A 263 -29.40 -24.62 -3.20
N LYS A 264 -29.83 -25.85 -2.87
CA LYS A 264 -30.20 -26.25 -1.51
C LYS A 264 -28.98 -26.44 -0.60
N ASN A 265 -27.88 -26.99 -1.12
CA ASN A 265 -26.65 -27.25 -0.35
C ASN A 265 -25.40 -26.74 -1.10
N PRO A 266 -25.17 -25.42 -1.16
CA PRO A 266 -24.08 -24.85 -1.95
C PRO A 266 -22.67 -25.16 -1.41
N ILE A 267 -22.56 -25.65 -0.16
CA ILE A 267 -21.28 -25.99 0.48
C ILE A 267 -20.86 -27.44 0.16
N ALA A 268 -21.81 -28.36 -0.01
CA ALA A 268 -21.52 -29.79 -0.24
C ALA A 268 -20.93 -30.06 -1.63
N CYS A 269 -21.31 -29.30 -2.66
CA CYS A 269 -20.78 -29.46 -4.02
C CYS A 269 -19.30 -29.05 -4.18
N ALA A 270 -18.71 -28.35 -3.19
CA ALA A 270 -17.31 -27.94 -3.27
C ALA A 270 -16.32 -29.07 -2.96
N GLU A 271 -16.75 -30.11 -2.23
CA GLU A 271 -15.90 -31.23 -1.83
C GLU A 271 -15.65 -32.23 -2.99
N ASP A 272 -16.56 -32.29 -3.96
CA ASP A 272 -16.43 -33.20 -5.11
C ASP A 272 -15.46 -32.69 -6.21
N ILE A 273 -14.99 -31.44 -6.14
CA ILE A 273 -14.14 -30.82 -7.18
C ILE A 273 -12.69 -30.62 -6.71
N PHE A 274 -12.43 -30.63 -5.40
CA PHE A 274 -11.08 -30.49 -4.86
C PHE A 274 -10.73 -31.65 -3.93
N PRO A 275 -9.84 -32.59 -4.32
CA PRO A 275 -9.36 -33.61 -3.39
C PRO A 275 -8.65 -32.91 -2.22
N ALA A 276 -9.07 -33.24 -1.00
CA ALA A 276 -8.56 -32.69 0.24
C ALA A 276 -7.03 -32.77 0.28
N ARG A 277 -6.35 -31.60 0.27
CA ARG A 277 -4.92 -31.54 0.57
C ARG A 277 -4.72 -31.93 2.03
N SER A 278 -4.15 -33.12 2.23
CA SER A 278 -3.69 -33.59 3.52
C SER A 278 -2.74 -32.57 4.17
N ALA A 279 -3.15 -32.06 5.33
CA ALA A 279 -2.34 -31.21 6.17
C ALA A 279 -1.20 -32.03 6.79
N LYS A 280 -0.02 -32.05 6.16
CA LYS A 280 1.22 -32.50 6.82
C LYS A 280 1.64 -31.44 7.84
N LYS A 281 1.35 -31.68 9.12
CA LYS A 281 2.04 -31.07 10.27
C LYS A 281 3.54 -31.34 10.12
N ARG A 282 4.33 -30.32 9.79
CA ARG A 282 5.79 -30.38 9.93
C ARG A 282 6.15 -30.06 11.38
N LYS A 283 6.61 -31.08 12.11
CA LYS A 283 7.28 -30.93 13.40
C LYS A 283 8.53 -30.07 13.21
N GLN A 284 8.66 -29.05 14.04
CA GLN A 284 9.89 -28.31 14.28
C GLN A 284 10.85 -29.27 15.02
N LYS A 285 12.02 -29.55 14.44
CA LYS A 285 13.12 -30.21 15.15
C LYS A 285 14.04 -29.12 15.65
N ASP A 286 14.19 -29.03 16.96
CA ASP A 286 15.27 -28.31 17.61
C ASP A 286 16.56 -29.11 17.43
N THR A 287 17.58 -28.43 16.91
CA THR A 287 19.01 -28.66 17.13
C THR A 287 19.74 -27.40 16.71
#